data_AF-A0A060ST27-F1
#
_entry.id   AF-A0A060ST27-F1
#
_cell.length_a   1.000
_cell.length_b   1.000
_cell.length_c   1.000
_cell.angle_alpha   90.00
_cell.angle_beta   90.00
_cell.angle_gamma   90.00
#
_symmetry.space_group_name_H-M   'P 1'
#
loop_
_entity.id
_entity.type
_entity.pdbx_description
1 polymer ?
#
loop_
_entity_poly.entity_id
_entity_poly.type
_entity_poly.pdbx_seq_one_letter_code
_entity_poly.pdbx_strand_id
1 'polypeptide(L)'
;MRLPEPQSPASSLSDELGALDKHPLSPASSFLSEIVEQRPTKKRRVSVDYSSLSEEEEEEEEEEERPLAAATVAAAVAPRTTANKSLTKPGRATGARSGKQLSSMKAKAQTAPTNIPPPEEESVNGHEATVKVEEKMDEGQLSRLATGVTVDASGPASAAPTGKPEKAAYVELRKGIIKVVAVENDRQPRSSVILTGLKTLFQKQLPKMPREYIARLVFDANSKCLAIIKRGYKVVGGICYRPFPHRGFAEIVFFATASIDQVKGYGGMLMDHFKAHIRKTYPNMMYFLTYADNYAVGYFRKQGFSKEITLPRSQWAGYIKDYEGGTIMECKLLPKVDYLRWREITAQQREAVLNKIREKSRSHIVYPGLPQFHNGQAEGVKVDPKDVPGLRESGWTPDMQTTPLRPTGRNAERAAMEKLLSDLQSHSAAWPFQAPVDPQEVADYYDVIAHPMDLSTMEHKLDTNQYPDVDAFLDDAQLIFDNCRTYNPEDTVYHKSATKLEKYMRERMKEYGLERSSKIKRED
;
A
#
# COMPACT_ATOMS: atom_id res chain seq x y z
N MET A 1 -54.86 -44.02 13.34
CA MET A 1 -55.55 -42.71 13.41
C MET A 1 -54.56 -41.64 13.84
N ARG A 2 -54.47 -40.52 13.10
CA ARG A 2 -53.82 -39.27 13.50
C ARG A 2 -54.64 -38.10 12.93
N LEU A 3 -54.52 -36.93 13.55
CA LEU A 3 -55.31 -35.72 13.27
C LEU A 3 -54.76 -34.93 12.06
N PRO A 4 -55.57 -34.06 11.42
CA PRO A 4 -55.27 -33.50 10.09
C PRO A 4 -54.39 -32.24 10.09
N GLU A 5 -53.90 -31.88 8.90
CA GLU A 5 -53.13 -30.67 8.61
C GLU A 5 -54.03 -29.43 8.35
N PRO A 6 -53.54 -28.20 8.60
CA PRO A 6 -54.26 -26.97 8.30
C PRO A 6 -54.08 -26.50 6.84
N GLN A 7 -55.09 -25.81 6.31
CA GLN A 7 -55.09 -25.26 4.94
C GLN A 7 -54.40 -23.88 4.84
N SER A 8 -53.95 -23.54 3.64
CA SER A 8 -53.45 -22.22 3.27
C SER A 8 -54.48 -21.43 2.44
N PRO A 9 -54.57 -20.09 2.61
CA PRO A 9 -55.29 -19.21 1.69
C PRO A 9 -54.32 -18.47 0.75
N ALA A 10 -54.68 -18.39 -0.54
CA ALA A 10 -54.17 -17.39 -1.46
C ALA A 10 -55.36 -16.56 -1.94
N SER A 11 -55.21 -15.24 -2.04
CA SER A 11 -56.27 -14.34 -2.48
C SER A 11 -55.80 -13.44 -3.62
N SER A 12 -56.61 -13.43 -4.69
CA SER A 12 -56.50 -12.57 -5.85
C SER A 12 -57.82 -11.84 -6.02
N LEU A 13 -57.81 -10.51 -6.05
CA LEU A 13 -58.96 -9.70 -6.44
C LEU A 13 -58.50 -8.54 -7.32
N SER A 14 -59.17 -8.41 -8.45
CA SER A 14 -59.23 -7.23 -9.32
C SER A 14 -60.66 -6.71 -9.34
N ASP A 15 -60.87 -5.62 -10.07
CA ASP A 15 -62.17 -4.97 -10.32
C ASP A 15 -62.73 -4.26 -9.06
N GLU A 16 -63.45 -3.15 -9.15
CA GLU A 16 -63.97 -2.42 -10.32
C GLU A 16 -64.07 -0.91 -9.95
N LEU A 17 -64.01 0.00 -10.93
CA LEU A 17 -64.72 1.31 -11.01
C LEU A 17 -64.04 2.30 -11.98
N GLY A 18 -64.84 3.07 -12.71
CA GLY A 18 -64.41 4.29 -13.42
C GLY A 18 -65.57 5.00 -14.13
N ALA A 19 -65.52 6.33 -14.24
CA ALA A 19 -66.41 7.15 -15.08
C ALA A 19 -65.98 8.63 -15.16
N LEU A 20 -65.96 9.20 -16.39
CA LEU A 20 -66.40 10.58 -16.77
C LEU A 20 -65.68 11.84 -16.17
N ASP A 21 -65.49 12.98 -16.87
CA ASP A 21 -65.56 13.33 -18.31
C ASP A 21 -65.02 14.78 -18.59
N LYS A 22 -64.78 15.13 -19.88
CA LYS A 22 -64.76 16.47 -20.55
C LYS A 22 -63.59 17.49 -20.44
N HIS A 23 -63.33 18.13 -21.60
CA HIS A 23 -62.43 19.25 -21.95
C HIS A 23 -63.19 20.62 -22.02
N PRO A 24 -62.72 21.75 -22.65
CA PRO A 24 -61.36 22.27 -23.02
C PRO A 24 -61.13 23.77 -22.61
N LEU A 25 -59.99 24.39 -22.97
CA LEU A 25 -59.88 25.66 -23.77
C LEU A 25 -58.41 26.10 -24.06
N SER A 26 -58.20 27.23 -24.75
CA SER A 26 -56.94 27.62 -25.44
C SER A 26 -56.58 29.14 -25.35
N PRO A 27 -55.46 29.67 -25.95
CA PRO A 27 -54.64 30.72 -25.31
C PRO A 27 -54.52 32.10 -26.02
N ALA A 28 -53.83 33.06 -25.35
CA ALA A 28 -53.17 34.26 -25.89
C ALA A 28 -51.96 34.62 -24.98
N SER A 29 -50.75 34.97 -25.47
CA SER A 29 -50.26 36.26 -26.03
C SER A 29 -50.21 37.42 -25.00
N SER A 30 -49.25 38.36 -25.00
CA SER A 30 -48.11 38.71 -25.89
C SER A 30 -47.13 39.65 -25.09
N PHE A 31 -45.93 40.06 -25.54
CA PHE A 31 -45.64 41.07 -26.58
C PHE A 31 -44.12 41.27 -26.84
N LEU A 32 -43.72 41.40 -28.13
CA LEU A 32 -42.58 42.13 -28.75
C LEU A 32 -41.13 42.09 -28.16
N SER A 33 -40.06 42.29 -28.95
CA SER A 33 -39.90 42.58 -30.39
C SER A 33 -38.56 42.06 -30.96
N GLU A 34 -38.56 41.79 -32.26
CA GLU A 34 -37.39 41.47 -33.11
C GLU A 34 -37.03 42.68 -34.01
N ILE A 35 -35.76 42.85 -34.40
CA ILE A 35 -35.33 43.65 -35.56
C ILE A 35 -33.93 43.21 -36.04
N VAL A 36 -33.66 43.42 -37.33
CA VAL A 36 -32.54 42.85 -38.12
C VAL A 36 -31.51 43.94 -38.49
N GLU A 37 -30.21 43.61 -38.59
CA GLU A 37 -29.31 44.13 -39.65
C GLU A 37 -27.96 43.40 -39.81
N GLN A 38 -27.07 43.88 -40.69
CA GLN A 38 -26.09 43.08 -41.47
C GLN A 38 -24.59 43.31 -41.14
N ARG A 39 -23.70 42.49 -41.74
CA ARG A 39 -22.21 42.55 -41.64
C ARG A 39 -21.63 43.78 -42.37
N PRO A 40 -20.41 44.29 -42.02
CA PRO A 40 -19.21 43.89 -42.82
C PRO A 40 -17.79 43.98 -42.17
N THR A 41 -17.00 42.93 -42.39
CA THR A 41 -15.54 42.86 -42.75
C THR A 41 -14.41 43.78 -42.20
N LYS A 42 -13.28 43.10 -41.88
CA LYS A 42 -11.86 43.30 -42.35
C LYS A 42 -10.81 44.13 -41.54
N LYS A 43 -9.59 43.55 -41.55
CA LYS A 43 -8.22 44.04 -41.17
C LYS A 43 -7.88 43.98 -39.66
N ARG A 44 -6.70 43.56 -39.14
CA ARG A 44 -5.38 43.01 -39.58
C ARG A 44 -4.20 43.85 -39.07
N ARG A 45 -3.12 43.16 -38.63
CA ARG A 45 -1.85 43.67 -38.01
C ARG A 45 -2.08 44.18 -36.57
N VAL A 46 -1.12 44.09 -35.63
CA VAL A 46 0.30 43.67 -35.69
C VAL A 46 0.63 42.67 -34.56
N SER A 47 1.45 41.65 -34.85
CA SER A 47 2.36 41.01 -33.88
C SER A 47 3.80 41.33 -34.32
N VAL A 48 4.72 41.55 -33.37
CA VAL A 48 6.09 41.98 -33.67
C VAL A 48 7.05 40.85 -33.33
N ASP A 49 7.67 40.28 -34.36
CA ASP A 49 8.82 39.40 -34.20
C ASP A 49 10.07 40.23 -33.88
N TYR A 50 10.97 39.68 -33.05
CA TYR A 50 12.39 40.02 -33.14
C TYR A 50 13.21 38.73 -33.01
N SER A 51 14.00 38.45 -34.05
CA SER A 51 14.76 37.21 -34.19
C SER A 51 16.26 37.45 -34.08
N SER A 52 16.95 36.52 -33.42
CA SER A 52 18.40 36.28 -33.52
C SER A 52 19.34 37.35 -32.95
N LEU A 53 20.17 36.94 -31.99
CA LEU A 53 21.59 36.64 -32.25
C LEU A 53 22.04 35.48 -31.34
N SER A 54 23.26 34.97 -31.53
CA SER A 54 23.71 33.65 -31.06
C SER A 54 24.86 33.70 -30.04
N GLU A 55 25.19 32.51 -29.50
CA GLU A 55 26.33 32.20 -28.62
C GLU A 55 26.30 32.86 -27.21
N GLU A 56 26.90 32.30 -26.14
CA GLU A 56 27.84 31.17 -26.02
C GLU A 56 27.30 30.02 -25.11
N GLU A 57 28.07 28.94 -24.96
CA GLU A 57 27.74 27.71 -24.23
C GLU A 57 28.33 27.70 -22.81
N GLU A 58 27.56 27.30 -21.79
CA GLU A 58 28.11 26.75 -20.54
C GLU A 58 27.26 25.53 -20.10
N GLU A 59 27.89 24.35 -20.03
CA GLU A 59 27.31 23.13 -19.45
C GLU A 59 27.71 23.06 -17.96
N GLU A 60 26.74 22.99 -17.04
CA GLU A 60 26.99 22.60 -15.64
C GLU A 60 26.29 21.27 -15.31
N GLU A 61 27.06 20.32 -14.78
CA GLU A 61 26.59 18.99 -14.37
C GLU A 61 25.98 19.04 -12.94
N GLU A 62 24.67 18.84 -12.79
CA GLU A 62 24.07 18.60 -11.46
C GLU A 62 24.15 17.10 -11.08
N GLU A 63 24.89 16.78 -10.02
CA GLU A 63 25.16 15.41 -9.54
C GLU A 63 23.94 14.69 -8.90
N GLU A 64 23.91 13.33 -8.96
CA GLU A 64 22.93 12.50 -8.21
C GLU A 64 23.19 12.50 -6.68
N GLU A 65 22.81 13.54 -5.94
CA GLU A 65 22.80 13.52 -4.47
C GLU A 65 21.66 12.62 -3.92
N ARG A 66 22.02 11.37 -3.58
CA ARG A 66 21.14 10.42 -2.86
C ARG A 66 21.17 10.70 -1.35
N PRO A 67 20.04 11.05 -0.69
CA PRO A 67 20.04 11.29 0.74
C PRO A 67 20.19 9.98 1.53
N LEU A 68 21.42 9.66 1.94
CA LEU A 68 21.72 8.56 2.86
C LEU A 68 21.23 8.87 4.28
N ALA A 69 21.13 7.85 5.13
CA ALA A 69 20.55 7.98 6.47
C ALA A 69 21.37 8.89 7.41
N ALA A 70 20.67 9.68 8.23
CA ALA A 70 21.27 10.72 9.06
C ALA A 70 22.21 10.19 10.16
N ALA A 71 23.43 10.74 10.19
CA ALA A 71 24.29 10.78 11.37
C ALA A 71 24.22 12.17 12.04
N THR A 72 24.43 12.23 13.35
CA THR A 72 24.16 13.42 14.19
C THR A 72 25.14 14.58 13.96
N VAL A 73 24.62 15.81 13.90
CA VAL A 73 25.41 17.05 14.00
C VAL A 73 24.98 17.87 15.21
N ALA A 74 25.95 18.30 16.02
CA ALA A 74 25.86 19.46 16.91
C ALA A 74 27.10 20.32 16.61
N ALA A 75 26.97 21.34 15.76
CA ALA A 75 26.42 22.67 16.06
C ALA A 75 27.43 23.56 16.82
N ALA A 76 28.12 24.42 16.08
CA ALA A 76 28.94 25.50 16.61
C ALA A 76 28.81 26.73 15.70
N VAL A 77 28.26 27.82 16.24
CA VAL A 77 28.29 29.17 15.65
C VAL A 77 28.61 30.15 16.77
N ALA A 78 29.44 31.15 16.48
CA ALA A 78 29.89 32.19 17.39
C ALA A 78 29.90 33.54 16.64
N PRO A 79 30.46 34.66 17.16
CA PRO A 79 30.74 35.03 18.56
C PRO A 79 30.13 36.41 18.92
N ARG A 80 30.24 36.88 20.18
CA ARG A 80 30.88 38.17 20.54
C ARG A 80 30.77 38.58 22.03
N THR A 81 31.91 39.01 22.56
CA THR A 81 32.14 40.07 23.57
C THR A 81 31.11 40.34 24.70
N THR A 82 31.56 40.19 25.95
CA THR A 82 31.88 41.33 26.85
C THR A 82 32.63 40.81 28.10
N ALA A 83 33.21 41.70 28.92
CA ALA A 83 34.11 41.33 30.01
C ALA A 83 33.67 41.85 31.38
N ASN A 84 34.03 41.14 32.47
CA ASN A 84 34.75 41.73 33.62
C ASN A 84 35.14 40.71 34.73
N LYS A 85 36.27 41.01 35.41
CA LYS A 85 36.61 40.80 36.84
C LYS A 85 36.33 39.42 37.49
N SER A 86 37.36 38.62 37.79
CA SER A 86 38.15 38.64 39.07
C SER A 86 37.74 37.50 40.02
N LEU A 87 38.54 36.97 40.96
CA LEU A 87 39.82 37.40 41.57
C LEU A 87 40.98 36.39 41.40
N THR A 88 42.16 36.74 41.95
CA THR A 88 43.46 36.07 41.78
C THR A 88 43.87 35.12 42.90
N LYS A 89 44.85 34.25 42.60
CA LYS A 89 45.65 33.47 43.56
C LYS A 89 46.40 34.36 44.58
N PRO A 90 46.83 33.82 45.74
CA PRO A 90 47.97 34.36 46.49
C PRO A 90 49.32 34.00 45.82
N GLY A 91 50.44 34.56 46.29
CA GLY A 91 51.77 33.96 46.09
C GLY A 91 52.68 34.52 44.98
N ARG A 92 53.05 35.81 45.11
CA ARG A 92 54.39 36.40 44.83
C ARG A 92 55.47 35.51 44.13
N ALA A 93 55.82 35.87 42.89
CA ALA A 93 57.15 36.03 42.23
C ALA A 93 58.35 35.07 42.57
N THR A 94 59.30 34.75 41.67
CA THR A 94 59.98 35.60 40.66
C THR A 94 60.53 34.82 39.44
N GLY A 95 60.61 35.50 38.28
CA GLY A 95 61.49 35.21 37.11
C GLY A 95 61.30 33.90 36.33
N ALA A 96 61.96 33.66 35.19
CA ALA A 96 62.41 34.53 34.08
C ALA A 96 63.06 33.64 32.97
N ARG A 97 62.94 34.03 31.68
CA ARG A 97 63.58 33.40 30.49
C ARG A 97 63.09 31.96 30.14
N SER A 98 63.39 31.35 28.99
CA SER A 98 63.47 31.76 27.56
C SER A 98 64.26 30.69 26.76
N GLY A 99 63.65 30.04 25.77
CA GLY A 99 64.24 29.02 24.87
C GLY A 99 63.11 28.24 24.16
N LYS A 100 63.02 27.97 22.85
CA LYS A 100 63.99 27.75 21.74
C LYS A 100 64.96 26.57 21.96
N GLN A 101 65.20 25.66 21.00
CA GLN A 101 64.61 25.41 19.67
C GLN A 101 65.13 24.04 19.11
N LEU A 102 64.40 23.39 18.18
CA LEU A 102 64.89 22.27 17.31
C LEU A 102 65.32 20.97 18.08
N SER A 103 65.62 19.81 17.48
CA SER A 103 65.75 19.32 16.08
C SER A 103 65.26 17.84 15.95
N SER A 104 65.42 17.19 14.79
CA SER A 104 64.97 15.81 14.50
C SER A 104 66.11 14.85 14.11
N MET A 105 65.95 13.52 14.29
CA MET A 105 66.20 12.45 13.28
C MET A 105 66.06 10.98 13.78
N LYS A 106 66.17 10.06 12.81
CA LYS A 106 66.06 8.56 12.70
C LYS A 106 66.93 7.76 13.74
N ALA A 107 66.89 6.41 13.89
CA ALA A 107 66.59 5.29 12.96
C ALA A 107 66.17 3.92 13.62
N LYS A 108 66.29 2.79 12.90
CA LYS A 108 65.83 1.40 13.23
C LYS A 108 66.96 0.40 13.60
N ALA A 109 66.65 -0.69 14.33
CA ALA A 109 67.19 -2.08 14.28
C ALA A 109 66.31 -3.00 15.20
N GLN A 110 65.86 -4.25 14.89
CA GLN A 110 66.53 -5.58 14.73
C GLN A 110 67.10 -6.16 16.05
N THR A 111 67.05 -7.47 16.42
CA THR A 111 66.79 -8.76 15.68
C THR A 111 66.22 -9.89 16.61
N ALA A 112 66.19 -11.18 16.20
CA ALA A 112 65.55 -12.33 16.92
C ALA A 112 66.53 -13.49 17.38
N PRO A 113 66.34 -14.80 17.08
CA PRO A 113 65.65 -15.86 17.89
C PRO A 113 66.50 -17.12 18.27
N THR A 114 65.90 -18.14 18.94
CA THR A 114 66.43 -19.54 19.09
C THR A 114 65.34 -20.61 19.40
N ASN A 115 65.66 -21.93 19.32
CA ASN A 115 64.73 -23.10 19.50
C ASN A 115 65.47 -24.38 20.07
N ILE A 116 65.08 -25.68 20.08
CA ILE A 116 64.21 -26.50 19.18
C ILE A 116 63.26 -27.58 19.83
N PRO A 117 63.66 -28.78 20.37
CA PRO A 117 62.88 -30.03 20.15
C PRO A 117 62.55 -30.90 21.44
N PRO A 118 62.35 -32.26 21.46
CA PRO A 118 61.04 -32.86 21.85
C PRO A 118 61.11 -34.03 22.90
N PRO A 119 60.01 -34.81 23.20
CA PRO A 119 59.56 -35.94 22.34
C PRO A 119 58.03 -36.28 22.31
N GLU A 120 57.64 -37.04 21.26
CA GLU A 120 56.67 -38.17 21.13
C GLU A 120 55.14 -38.11 21.46
N GLU A 121 54.38 -38.66 20.47
CA GLU A 121 53.07 -39.37 20.43
C GLU A 121 51.70 -38.78 20.87
N GLU A 122 50.98 -38.29 19.85
CA GLU A 122 49.55 -38.42 19.47
C GLU A 122 48.33 -38.36 20.45
N SER A 123 47.39 -37.49 20.03
CA SER A 123 45.91 -37.63 20.06
C SER A 123 45.11 -37.35 21.35
N VAL A 124 44.32 -36.25 21.30
CA VAL A 124 42.89 -36.14 21.73
C VAL A 124 42.36 -34.73 21.37
N ASN A 125 41.04 -34.59 21.12
CA ASN A 125 40.40 -33.34 20.69
C ASN A 125 40.24 -32.26 21.79
N GLY A 126 40.40 -30.99 21.40
CA GLY A 126 39.87 -29.80 22.10
C GLY A 126 39.75 -28.62 21.10
N HIS A 127 38.55 -28.15 20.76
CA HIS A 127 37.84 -27.04 21.42
C HIS A 127 38.56 -25.68 21.39
N GLU A 128 38.05 -24.76 20.56
CA GLU A 128 38.20 -23.31 20.76
C GLU A 128 36.87 -22.57 20.49
N ALA A 129 36.79 -21.28 20.81
CA ALA A 129 35.55 -20.63 21.25
C ALA A 129 34.60 -20.13 20.16
N THR A 130 33.30 -20.22 20.43
CA THR A 130 32.22 -19.68 19.58
C THR A 130 31.90 -18.21 19.93
N VAL A 131 32.13 -17.31 18.98
CA VAL A 131 31.64 -15.92 19.01
C VAL A 131 30.23 -15.86 18.43
N LYS A 132 29.31 -15.17 19.11
CA LYS A 132 27.94 -14.94 18.61
C LYS A 132 27.91 -13.90 17.51
N VAL A 133 27.17 -14.18 16.44
CA VAL A 133 26.67 -13.21 15.46
C VAL A 133 25.15 -13.38 15.38
N GLU A 134 24.40 -12.28 15.45
CA GLU A 134 22.93 -12.31 15.39
C GLU A 134 22.41 -12.41 13.94
N GLU A 135 21.20 -12.92 13.80
CA GLU A 135 20.67 -13.46 12.54
C GLU A 135 20.28 -12.38 11.52
N LYS A 136 20.63 -12.65 10.25
CA LYS A 136 19.87 -12.17 9.08
C LYS A 136 19.49 -13.38 8.22
N MET A 137 18.24 -13.82 8.36
CA MET A 137 17.60 -14.72 7.41
C MET A 137 17.11 -13.92 6.19
N ASP A 138 17.23 -14.49 4.99
CA ASP A 138 16.09 -15.25 4.44
C ASP A 138 16.58 -16.32 3.45
N GLU A 139 16.51 -17.59 3.86
CA GLU A 139 16.94 -18.75 3.06
C GLU A 139 15.83 -19.19 2.10
N GLY A 140 15.33 -18.24 1.30
CA GLY A 140 14.11 -18.39 0.48
C GLY A 140 14.18 -19.40 -0.67
N GLN A 141 15.23 -20.22 -0.78
CA GLN A 141 15.49 -21.07 -1.96
C GLN A 141 15.84 -22.55 -1.68
N LEU A 142 16.16 -22.99 -0.46
CA LEU A 142 16.91 -24.25 -0.28
C LEU A 142 16.30 -25.39 0.56
N SER A 143 15.14 -25.24 1.22
CA SER A 143 14.70 -26.26 2.20
C SER A 143 13.20 -26.61 2.31
N ARG A 144 12.27 -26.06 1.47
CA ARG A 144 10.81 -26.18 1.76
C ARG A 144 9.85 -26.54 0.61
N LEU A 145 10.33 -26.80 -0.61
CA LEU A 145 9.48 -27.27 -1.73
C LEU A 145 10.04 -28.47 -2.51
N ALA A 146 11.26 -28.89 -2.19
CA ALA A 146 11.70 -30.28 -2.35
C ALA A 146 11.98 -30.82 -0.94
N THR A 147 11.51 -31.99 -0.52
CA THR A 147 10.76 -33.04 -1.24
C THR A 147 9.32 -33.21 -0.72
N GLY A 148 8.63 -34.28 -1.15
CA GLY A 148 7.22 -34.53 -0.82
C GLY A 148 6.94 -34.80 0.66
N VAL A 149 5.65 -34.73 1.01
CA VAL A 149 5.12 -34.82 2.38
C VAL A 149 5.49 -36.15 3.08
N THR A 150 6.56 -36.14 3.87
CA THR A 150 6.87 -37.17 4.86
C THR A 150 6.42 -36.72 6.25
N VAL A 151 5.16 -37.00 6.60
CA VAL A 151 4.69 -36.88 7.99
C VAL A 151 4.89 -38.23 8.67
N ASP A 152 6.02 -38.40 9.37
CA ASP A 152 6.22 -39.58 10.22
C ASP A 152 5.16 -39.65 11.31
N ALA A 153 4.46 -40.79 11.38
CA ALA A 153 3.24 -40.93 12.15
C ALA A 153 3.51 -41.40 13.60
N SER A 154 3.77 -40.46 14.52
CA SER A 154 3.80 -40.76 15.96
C SER A 154 3.42 -39.56 16.84
N GLY A 155 2.13 -39.19 16.85
CA GLY A 155 1.58 -38.21 17.80
C GLY A 155 0.05 -38.17 17.80
N PRO A 156 -0.62 -37.98 18.95
CA PRO A 156 -2.09 -37.95 19.03
C PRO A 156 -2.66 -36.70 18.38
N ALA A 157 -3.81 -36.84 17.72
CA ALA A 157 -4.43 -35.79 16.93
C ALA A 157 -5.03 -34.65 17.78
N SER A 158 -4.25 -33.60 18.05
CA SER A 158 -4.77 -32.31 18.52
C SER A 158 -3.85 -31.14 18.10
N ALA A 159 -3.82 -30.86 16.80
CA ALA A 159 -3.21 -29.64 16.25
C ALA A 159 -4.31 -28.73 15.71
N ALA A 160 -4.85 -27.85 16.58
CA ALA A 160 -5.71 -26.77 16.14
C ALA A 160 -4.96 -25.87 15.14
N PRO A 161 -5.63 -25.26 14.14
CA PRO A 161 -4.96 -24.43 13.15
C PRO A 161 -4.23 -23.27 13.84
N THR A 162 -2.91 -23.21 13.66
CA THR A 162 -2.04 -22.21 14.28
C THR A 162 -2.33 -20.82 13.69
N GLY A 163 -3.29 -20.13 14.32
CA GLY A 163 -3.68 -18.79 13.95
C GLY A 163 -2.47 -17.85 13.93
N LYS A 164 -2.36 -17.01 12.89
CA LYS A 164 -1.26 -16.04 12.77
C LYS A 164 -1.16 -15.22 14.07
N PRO A 165 0.04 -15.06 14.65
CA PRO A 165 0.21 -14.48 15.98
C PRO A 165 -0.42 -13.08 16.05
N GLU A 166 -1.06 -12.79 17.17
CA GLU A 166 -1.76 -11.52 17.37
C GLU A 166 -0.80 -10.33 17.26
N LYS A 167 -1.19 -9.31 16.48
CA LYS A 167 -0.35 -8.12 16.29
C LYS A 167 -0.12 -7.41 17.62
N ALA A 168 1.14 -7.03 17.88
CA ALA A 168 1.58 -6.40 19.13
C ALA A 168 0.70 -5.22 19.58
N ALA A 169 0.12 -4.46 18.64
CA ALA A 169 -0.89 -3.44 18.91
C ALA A 169 -2.02 -3.88 19.87
N TYR A 170 -2.67 -5.01 19.58
CA TYR A 170 -3.82 -5.50 20.35
C TYR A 170 -3.37 -6.10 21.69
N VAL A 171 -2.17 -6.68 21.74
CA VAL A 171 -1.54 -7.17 22.97
C VAL A 171 -1.18 -6.00 23.91
N GLU A 172 -0.61 -4.91 23.39
CA GLU A 172 -0.35 -3.68 24.16
C GLU A 172 -1.66 -3.05 24.67
N LEU A 173 -2.73 -3.07 23.86
CA LEU A 173 -4.06 -2.55 24.24
C LEU A 173 -4.69 -3.39 25.36
N ARG A 174 -4.71 -4.72 25.22
CA ARG A 174 -5.23 -5.65 26.25
C ARG A 174 -4.47 -5.54 27.57
N LYS A 175 -3.15 -5.31 27.51
CA LYS A 175 -2.29 -5.06 28.68
C LYS A 175 -2.40 -3.62 29.24
N GLY A 176 -3.23 -2.76 28.65
CA GLY A 176 -3.41 -1.36 29.08
C GLY A 176 -2.17 -0.47 28.93
N ILE A 177 -1.18 -0.89 28.13
CA ILE A 177 0.05 -0.15 27.83
C ILE A 177 -0.27 1.06 26.95
N ILE A 178 -1.20 0.86 26.01
CA ILE A 178 -1.82 1.90 25.20
C ILE A 178 -3.31 2.03 25.51
N LYS A 179 -3.89 3.18 25.18
CA LYS A 179 -5.34 3.42 25.14
C LYS A 179 -5.68 4.20 23.87
N VAL A 180 -6.80 3.86 23.23
CA VAL A 180 -7.39 4.67 22.16
C VAL A 180 -8.38 5.65 22.80
N VAL A 181 -8.25 6.94 22.54
CA VAL A 181 -9.05 8.01 23.15
C VAL A 181 -9.54 9.01 22.11
N ALA A 182 -10.82 9.39 22.18
CA ALA A 182 -11.32 10.56 21.48
C ALA A 182 -10.87 11.84 22.20
N VAL A 183 -10.57 12.90 21.44
CA VAL A 183 -10.14 14.20 21.97
C VAL A 183 -10.53 15.32 21.00
N GLU A 184 -10.86 16.48 21.55
CA GLU A 184 -11.25 17.69 20.82
C GLU A 184 -10.73 18.93 21.55
N ASN A 185 -10.86 20.13 20.95
CA ASN A 185 -10.44 21.38 21.58
C ASN A 185 -11.48 21.89 22.60
N ASP A 186 -11.69 21.10 23.65
CA ASP A 186 -12.53 21.38 24.83
C ASP A 186 -11.92 22.40 25.82
N ARG A 187 -10.76 22.97 25.47
CA ARG A 187 -9.90 23.85 26.30
C ARG A 187 -9.35 23.21 27.59
N GLN A 188 -9.50 21.90 27.80
CA GLN A 188 -8.97 21.20 28.97
C GLN A 188 -7.45 20.97 28.84
N PRO A 189 -6.66 21.09 29.94
CA PRO A 189 -5.21 20.88 29.88
C PRO A 189 -4.81 19.49 29.36
N ARG A 190 -5.55 18.44 29.74
CA ARG A 190 -5.33 17.07 29.26
C ARG A 190 -5.50 16.95 27.75
N SER A 191 -6.57 17.52 27.21
CA SER A 191 -6.89 17.47 25.79
C SER A 191 -5.89 18.29 24.98
N SER A 192 -5.51 19.48 25.47
CA SER A 192 -4.45 20.32 24.91
C SER A 192 -3.09 19.59 24.80
N VAL A 193 -2.70 18.83 25.82
CA VAL A 193 -1.49 17.99 25.79
C VAL A 193 -1.57 16.91 24.69
N ILE A 194 -2.70 16.21 24.58
CA ILE A 194 -2.89 15.15 23.57
C ILE A 194 -2.95 15.75 22.15
N LEU A 195 -3.66 16.85 21.94
CA LEU A 195 -3.70 17.58 20.66
C LEU A 195 -2.33 18.14 20.27
N THR A 196 -1.54 18.63 21.22
CA THR A 196 -0.16 19.06 20.98
C THR A 196 0.72 17.87 20.58
N GLY A 197 0.51 16.70 21.19
CA GLY A 197 1.14 15.43 20.78
C GLY A 197 0.75 15.01 19.36
N LEU A 198 -0.54 15.07 19.02
CA LEU A 198 -1.06 14.79 17.68
C LEU A 198 -0.49 15.73 16.62
N LYS A 199 -0.53 17.06 16.85
CA LYS A 199 0.11 18.06 15.98
C LYS A 199 1.57 17.71 15.72
N THR A 200 2.31 17.37 16.79
CA THR A 200 3.75 17.05 16.71
C THR A 200 4.01 15.71 16.02
N LEU A 201 3.07 14.76 16.08
CA LEU A 201 3.12 13.53 15.29
C LEU A 201 2.87 13.83 13.80
N PHE A 202 1.78 14.51 13.46
CA PHE A 202 1.44 14.83 12.07
C PHE A 202 2.53 15.67 11.39
N GLN A 203 3.05 16.72 12.06
CA GLN A 203 4.18 17.53 11.55
C GLN A 203 5.47 16.72 11.30
N LYS A 204 5.61 15.51 11.85
CA LYS A 204 6.77 14.63 11.66
C LYS A 204 6.53 13.47 10.70
N GLN A 205 5.28 13.15 10.38
CA GLN A 205 4.93 12.03 9.49
C GLN A 205 4.34 12.50 8.15
N LEU A 206 3.91 13.75 8.06
CA LEU A 206 3.36 14.38 6.85
C LEU A 206 4.22 15.61 6.46
N PRO A 207 5.49 15.44 6.04
CA PRO A 207 6.41 16.55 5.82
C PRO A 207 5.99 17.49 4.67
N LYS A 208 5.18 17.00 3.72
CA LYS A 208 4.58 17.83 2.63
C LYS A 208 3.45 18.76 3.12
N MET A 209 2.92 18.57 4.33
CA MET A 209 1.81 19.35 4.87
C MET A 209 2.33 20.53 5.72
N PRO A 210 1.98 21.80 5.43
CA PRO A 210 2.48 22.95 6.18
C PRO A 210 2.20 22.86 7.68
N ARG A 211 3.20 23.21 8.49
CA ARG A 211 3.20 22.95 9.94
C ARG A 211 2.09 23.74 10.66
N GLU A 212 1.82 24.93 10.16
CA GLU A 212 0.83 25.90 10.61
C GLU A 212 -0.58 25.43 10.19
N TYR A 213 -0.71 24.84 9.00
CA TYR A 213 -1.94 24.23 8.51
C TYR A 213 -2.35 23.03 9.38
N ILE A 214 -1.39 22.15 9.70
CA ILE A 214 -1.60 21.06 10.67
C ILE A 214 -2.04 21.59 12.02
N ALA A 215 -1.33 22.61 12.56
CA ALA A 215 -1.67 23.19 13.85
C ALA A 215 -3.09 23.78 13.86
N ARG A 216 -3.43 24.57 12.84
CA ARG A 216 -4.75 25.19 12.68
C ARG A 216 -5.87 24.15 12.65
N LEU A 217 -5.73 23.06 11.88
CA LEU A 217 -6.77 22.04 11.78
C LEU A 217 -6.83 21.07 12.97
N VAL A 218 -5.72 20.78 13.66
CA VAL A 218 -5.74 19.94 14.88
C VAL A 218 -6.41 20.67 16.06
N PHE A 219 -6.35 21.99 16.11
CA PHE A 219 -7.01 22.82 17.14
C PHE A 219 -8.33 23.46 16.68
N ASP A 220 -8.79 23.22 15.46
CA ASP A 220 -10.08 23.73 14.96
C ASP A 220 -11.26 23.12 15.76
N ALA A 221 -12.26 23.94 16.10
CA ALA A 221 -13.39 23.49 16.91
C ALA A 221 -14.30 22.46 16.18
N ASN A 222 -14.31 22.48 14.85
CA ASN A 222 -15.07 21.55 14.01
C ASN A 222 -14.31 20.24 13.79
N SER A 223 -12.98 20.28 13.88
CA SER A 223 -12.14 19.07 13.89
C SER A 223 -12.30 18.30 15.20
N LYS A 224 -12.25 16.98 15.10
CA LYS A 224 -12.18 16.03 16.21
C LYS A 224 -11.01 15.10 15.96
N CYS A 225 -10.47 14.48 17.01
CA CYS A 225 -9.33 13.60 16.92
C CYS A 225 -9.57 12.27 17.64
N LEU A 226 -8.94 11.21 17.16
CA LEU A 226 -8.83 9.92 17.83
C LEU A 226 -7.35 9.57 17.96
N ALA A 227 -6.84 9.39 19.18
CA ALA A 227 -5.41 9.19 19.47
C ALA A 227 -5.13 7.83 20.12
N ILE A 228 -4.01 7.21 19.75
CA ILE A 228 -3.37 6.18 20.57
C ILE A 228 -2.40 6.87 21.52
N ILE A 229 -2.63 6.74 22.82
CA ILE A 229 -1.75 7.25 23.88
C ILE A 229 -1.10 6.11 24.67
N LYS A 230 0.19 6.26 24.97
CA LYS A 230 0.92 5.48 26.00
C LYS A 230 0.83 6.19 27.37
N ARG A 231 1.46 5.62 28.40
CA ARG A 231 1.63 6.25 29.73
C ARG A 231 2.14 7.71 29.58
N GLY A 232 1.68 8.61 30.45
CA GLY A 232 2.04 10.03 30.40
C GLY A 232 1.44 10.80 29.21
N TYR A 233 0.32 10.33 28.64
CA TYR A 233 -0.34 10.92 27.46
C TYR A 233 0.52 10.97 26.18
N LYS A 234 1.65 10.24 26.12
CA LYS A 234 2.51 10.20 24.94
C LYS A 234 1.77 9.61 23.74
N VAL A 235 1.43 10.47 22.77
CA VAL A 235 0.80 10.08 21.50
C VAL A 235 1.76 9.24 20.66
N VAL A 236 1.25 8.16 20.07
CA VAL A 236 1.99 7.27 19.14
C VAL A 236 1.24 6.99 17.84
N GLY A 237 -0.02 7.43 17.75
CA GLY A 237 -0.83 7.35 16.54
C GLY A 237 -2.06 8.23 16.67
N GLY A 238 -2.64 8.64 15.54
CA GLY A 238 -3.93 9.30 15.56
C GLY A 238 -4.53 9.64 14.21
N ILE A 239 -5.82 9.96 14.25
CA ILE A 239 -6.60 10.49 13.14
C ILE A 239 -7.14 11.85 13.56
N CYS A 240 -7.00 12.86 12.69
CA CYS A 240 -7.75 14.11 12.75
C CYS A 240 -8.85 14.05 11.69
N TYR A 241 -10.08 14.37 12.05
CA TYR A 241 -11.25 14.24 11.17
C TYR A 241 -12.27 15.37 11.39
N ARG A 242 -13.02 15.71 10.35
CA ARG A 242 -14.13 16.69 10.39
C ARG A 242 -15.44 15.96 10.08
N PRO A 243 -16.34 15.78 11.05
CA PRO A 243 -17.63 15.10 10.83
C PRO A 243 -18.64 16.04 10.18
N PHE A 244 -19.43 15.52 9.23
CA PHE A 244 -20.57 16.23 8.63
C PHE A 244 -21.87 15.41 8.83
N PRO A 245 -22.45 15.36 10.05
CA PRO A 245 -23.53 14.43 10.38
C PRO A 245 -24.77 14.57 9.48
N HIS A 246 -25.12 15.81 9.12
CA HIS A 246 -26.25 16.12 8.22
C HIS A 246 -26.02 15.70 6.76
N ARG A 247 -24.78 15.35 6.38
CA ARG A 247 -24.36 14.89 5.04
C ARG A 247 -23.91 13.43 5.04
N GLY A 248 -24.06 12.71 6.16
CA GLY A 248 -23.78 11.27 6.26
C GLY A 248 -22.31 10.86 6.13
N PHE A 249 -21.36 11.80 6.09
CA PHE A 249 -19.93 11.51 5.91
C PHE A 249 -19.00 12.25 6.88
N ALA A 250 -17.76 11.75 7.03
CA ALA A 250 -16.66 12.46 7.67
C ALA A 250 -15.45 12.59 6.74
N GLU A 251 -14.80 13.75 6.76
CA GLU A 251 -13.50 13.97 6.16
C GLU A 251 -12.41 13.47 7.12
N ILE A 252 -11.54 12.56 6.68
CA ILE A 252 -10.26 12.30 7.34
C ILE A 252 -9.28 13.35 6.84
N VAL A 253 -8.79 14.19 7.75
CA VAL A 253 -7.90 15.31 7.45
C VAL A 253 -6.44 14.88 7.57
N PHE A 254 -6.09 14.17 8.64
CA PHE A 254 -4.75 13.64 8.86
C PHE A 254 -4.83 12.22 9.43
N PHE A 255 -3.96 11.33 8.94
CA PHE A 255 -3.76 9.99 9.50
C PHE A 255 -2.26 9.75 9.70
N ALA A 256 -1.84 9.31 10.90
CA ALA A 256 -0.44 8.99 11.16
C ALA A 256 -0.25 7.99 12.31
N THR A 257 0.85 7.22 12.25
CA THR A 257 1.40 6.48 13.38
C THR A 257 2.91 6.64 13.41
N ALA A 258 3.49 6.74 14.61
CA ALA A 258 4.91 7.03 14.79
C ALA A 258 5.77 5.92 14.19
N SER A 259 6.80 6.27 13.41
CA SER A 259 7.59 5.34 12.58
C SER A 259 8.07 4.10 13.33
N ILE A 260 8.58 4.27 14.56
CA ILE A 260 9.05 3.19 15.45
C ILE A 260 7.97 2.15 15.86
N ASP A 261 6.69 2.49 15.72
CA ASP A 261 5.56 1.63 16.09
C ASP A 261 4.72 1.20 14.86
N GLN A 262 5.01 1.67 13.64
CA GLN A 262 4.21 1.38 12.43
C GLN A 262 4.06 -0.13 12.18
N VAL A 263 5.17 -0.88 12.26
CA VAL A 263 5.21 -2.35 12.06
C VAL A 263 4.35 -3.14 13.06
N LYS A 264 4.01 -2.56 14.23
CA LYS A 264 3.20 -3.24 15.27
C LYS A 264 1.73 -3.39 14.88
N GLY A 265 1.29 -2.73 13.81
CA GLY A 265 -0.10 -2.77 13.33
C GLY A 265 -1.02 -1.73 13.95
N TYR A 266 -0.49 -0.70 14.63
CA TYR A 266 -1.28 0.41 15.17
C TYR A 266 -2.19 1.04 14.12
N GLY A 267 -1.74 1.21 12.87
CA GLY A 267 -2.54 1.88 11.83
C GLY A 267 -3.86 1.17 11.53
N GLY A 268 -3.85 -0.16 11.39
CA GLY A 268 -5.09 -0.94 11.18
C GLY A 268 -5.98 -0.94 12.42
N MET A 269 -5.41 -1.14 13.61
CA MET A 269 -6.14 -1.07 14.88
C MET A 269 -6.80 0.31 15.10
N LEU A 270 -6.11 1.39 14.76
CA LEU A 270 -6.62 2.76 14.85
C LEU A 270 -7.81 2.99 13.92
N MET A 271 -7.76 2.45 12.70
CA MET A 271 -8.87 2.52 11.74
C MET A 271 -10.06 1.65 12.18
N ASP A 272 -9.82 0.44 12.68
CA ASP A 272 -10.84 -0.45 13.25
C ASP A 272 -11.56 0.25 14.44
N HIS A 273 -10.80 0.90 15.34
CA HIS A 273 -11.34 1.74 16.41
C HIS A 273 -12.03 3.02 15.92
N PHE A 274 -11.56 3.66 14.85
CA PHE A 274 -12.21 4.84 14.27
C PHE A 274 -13.57 4.51 13.68
N LYS A 275 -13.68 3.40 12.95
CA LYS A 275 -14.96 2.88 12.44
C LYS A 275 -15.94 2.61 13.57
N ALA A 276 -15.49 1.94 14.64
CA ALA A 276 -16.32 1.71 15.82
C ALA A 276 -16.72 3.00 16.55
N HIS A 277 -15.80 3.97 16.68
CA HIS A 277 -16.05 5.27 17.29
C HIS A 277 -17.08 6.08 16.50
N ILE A 278 -16.91 6.26 15.18
CA ILE A 278 -17.87 6.97 14.34
C ILE A 278 -19.25 6.30 14.39
N ARG A 279 -19.33 4.97 14.23
CA ARG A 279 -20.60 4.24 14.31
C ARG A 279 -21.33 4.45 15.64
N LYS A 280 -20.61 4.65 16.75
CA LYS A 280 -21.18 4.89 18.08
C LYS A 280 -21.61 6.35 18.27
N THR A 281 -20.80 7.31 17.82
CA THR A 281 -21.04 8.75 18.05
C THR A 281 -22.00 9.36 17.01
N TYR A 282 -22.03 8.82 15.79
CA TYR A 282 -22.81 9.34 14.67
C TYR A 282 -23.46 8.18 13.89
N PRO A 283 -24.56 7.57 14.38
CA PRO A 283 -25.11 6.33 13.81
C PRO A 283 -25.48 6.38 12.31
N ASN A 284 -25.80 7.58 11.80
CA ASN A 284 -26.17 7.79 10.39
C ASN A 284 -24.97 8.17 9.49
N MET A 285 -23.75 8.27 10.04
CA MET A 285 -22.55 8.69 9.32
C MET A 285 -21.79 7.47 8.79
N MET A 286 -22.06 7.13 7.53
CA MET A 286 -21.71 5.84 6.91
C MET A 286 -20.58 5.91 5.89
N TYR A 287 -20.10 7.10 5.55
CA TYR A 287 -19.05 7.32 4.56
C TYR A 287 -17.85 8.06 5.17
N PHE A 288 -16.63 7.66 4.83
CA PHE A 288 -15.43 8.47 5.04
C PHE A 288 -14.87 8.91 3.70
N LEU A 289 -14.48 10.17 3.60
CA LEU A 289 -13.70 10.69 2.48
C LEU A 289 -12.31 11.10 2.99
N THR A 290 -11.28 10.85 2.20
CA THR A 290 -9.92 11.29 2.47
C THR A 290 -9.26 11.66 1.15
N TYR A 291 -8.35 12.63 1.16
CA TYR A 291 -7.27 12.64 0.19
C TYR A 291 -6.14 11.79 0.76
N ALA A 292 -5.60 10.88 -0.05
CA ALA A 292 -4.47 10.02 0.28
C ALA A 292 -3.30 10.39 -0.62
N ASP A 293 -2.13 10.60 -0.02
CA ASP A 293 -0.87 10.63 -0.77
C ASP A 293 -0.59 9.26 -1.39
N ASN A 294 0.11 9.21 -2.52
CA ASN A 294 0.26 7.99 -3.33
C ASN A 294 0.83 6.80 -2.53
N TYR A 295 1.74 7.06 -1.58
CA TYR A 295 2.29 6.03 -0.68
C TYR A 295 1.26 5.46 0.31
N ALA A 296 0.23 6.24 0.67
CA ALA A 296 -0.84 5.84 1.57
C ALA A 296 -2.04 5.17 0.87
N VAL A 297 -2.23 5.31 -0.44
CA VAL A 297 -3.33 4.68 -1.21
C VAL A 297 -3.38 3.17 -0.94
N GLY A 298 -2.24 2.48 -0.97
CA GLY A 298 -2.15 1.04 -0.66
C GLY A 298 -2.49 0.68 0.79
N TYR A 299 -2.35 1.60 1.75
CA TYR A 299 -2.83 1.42 3.13
C TYR A 299 -4.36 1.61 3.21
N PHE A 300 -4.90 2.68 2.61
CA PHE A 300 -6.33 2.98 2.61
C PHE A 300 -7.14 1.92 1.84
N ARG A 301 -6.66 1.43 0.69
CA ARG A 301 -7.22 0.25 0.00
C ARG A 301 -7.34 -0.96 0.93
N LYS A 302 -6.27 -1.26 1.69
CA LYS A 302 -6.27 -2.33 2.72
C LYS A 302 -7.17 -2.03 3.94
N GLN A 303 -7.67 -0.81 4.09
CA GLN A 303 -8.71 -0.44 5.06
C GLN A 303 -10.12 -0.45 4.46
N GLY A 304 -10.31 -0.83 3.19
CA GLY A 304 -11.61 -0.80 2.52
C GLY A 304 -12.02 0.58 2.02
N PHE A 305 -11.05 1.41 1.61
CA PHE A 305 -11.31 2.60 0.78
C PHE A 305 -11.17 2.25 -0.71
N SER A 306 -11.97 2.88 -1.58
CA SER A 306 -11.86 2.82 -3.03
C SER A 306 -11.46 4.19 -3.61
N LYS A 307 -10.90 4.21 -4.83
CA LYS A 307 -10.79 5.43 -5.66
C LYS A 307 -12.17 5.85 -6.22
N GLU A 308 -13.10 4.89 -6.35
CA GLU A 308 -14.49 5.13 -6.75
C GLU A 308 -15.27 5.79 -5.60
N ILE A 309 -15.86 6.95 -5.86
CA ILE A 309 -16.61 7.74 -4.88
C ILE A 309 -18.11 7.54 -5.13
N THR A 310 -18.77 6.69 -4.33
CA THR A 310 -20.21 6.39 -4.50
C THR A 310 -21.13 7.47 -3.89
N LEU A 311 -20.58 8.34 -3.04
CA LEU A 311 -21.30 9.48 -2.47
C LEU A 311 -21.46 10.60 -3.52
N PRO A 312 -22.70 11.05 -3.85
CA PRO A 312 -22.93 12.07 -4.87
C PRO A 312 -22.16 13.37 -4.61
N ARG A 313 -21.58 13.96 -5.67
CA ARG A 313 -20.69 15.14 -5.61
C ARG A 313 -21.30 16.34 -4.85
N SER A 314 -22.61 16.55 -4.94
CA SER A 314 -23.37 17.58 -4.21
C SER A 314 -23.40 17.39 -2.68
N GLN A 315 -23.05 16.19 -2.18
CA GLN A 315 -22.97 15.90 -0.75
C GLN A 315 -21.62 16.31 -0.14
N TRP A 316 -20.52 16.33 -0.90
CA TRP A 316 -19.17 16.52 -0.35
C TRP A 316 -18.32 17.63 -1.00
N ALA A 317 -18.55 17.99 -2.26
CA ALA A 317 -17.76 19.02 -2.94
C ALA A 317 -17.88 20.38 -2.24
N GLY A 318 -16.75 21.06 -2.04
CA GLY A 318 -16.67 22.32 -1.29
C GLY A 318 -16.71 22.19 0.24
N TYR A 319 -16.98 21.00 0.80
CA TYR A 319 -16.98 20.77 2.25
C TYR A 319 -15.65 20.17 2.76
N ILE A 320 -15.08 19.25 1.98
CA ILE A 320 -13.72 18.74 2.18
C ILE A 320 -12.67 19.72 1.63
N LYS A 321 -11.41 19.48 1.97
CA LYS A 321 -10.27 20.15 1.32
C LYS A 321 -9.64 19.25 0.27
N ASP A 322 -9.45 19.83 -0.91
CA ASP A 322 -8.70 19.25 -2.00
C ASP A 322 -7.20 19.48 -1.76
N TYR A 323 -6.38 18.47 -2.06
CA TYR A 323 -4.94 18.50 -1.87
C TYR A 323 -4.22 18.11 -3.16
N GLU A 324 -3.33 18.98 -3.63
CA GLU A 324 -2.53 18.76 -4.82
C GLU A 324 -1.66 17.50 -4.70
N GLY A 325 -1.63 16.67 -5.74
CA GLY A 325 -0.96 15.36 -5.72
C GLY A 325 -1.57 14.31 -4.77
N GLY A 326 -2.78 14.56 -4.24
CA GLY A 326 -3.54 13.59 -3.46
C GLY A 326 -4.61 12.87 -4.28
N THR A 327 -4.74 11.56 -4.08
CA THR A 327 -5.85 10.75 -4.62
C THR A 327 -7.04 10.82 -3.67
N ILE A 328 -8.22 11.26 -4.13
CA ILE A 328 -9.46 11.17 -3.33
C ILE A 328 -9.89 9.70 -3.18
N MET A 329 -10.30 9.30 -1.98
CA MET A 329 -10.77 7.95 -1.70
C MET A 329 -11.97 7.91 -0.74
N GLU A 330 -12.89 6.97 -0.96
CA GLU A 330 -14.10 6.73 -0.15
C GLU A 330 -14.06 5.39 0.59
N CYS A 331 -14.40 5.37 1.88
CA CYS A 331 -14.73 4.15 2.63
C CYS A 331 -16.21 4.15 3.04
N LYS A 332 -16.96 3.15 2.56
CA LYS A 332 -18.36 2.90 2.93
C LYS A 332 -18.44 1.88 4.06
N LEU A 333 -19.06 2.24 5.19
CA LEU A 333 -19.17 1.37 6.36
C LEU A 333 -20.20 0.26 6.15
N LEU A 334 -19.91 -0.93 6.65
CA LEU A 334 -20.81 -2.10 6.58
C LEU A 334 -21.79 -2.10 7.78
N PRO A 335 -23.12 -1.97 7.57
CA PRO A 335 -24.08 -1.74 8.65
C PRO A 335 -24.12 -2.84 9.73
N LYS A 336 -23.77 -4.08 9.40
CA LYS A 336 -23.84 -5.23 10.32
C LYS A 336 -22.48 -5.67 10.90
N VAL A 337 -21.37 -5.01 10.55
CA VAL A 337 -20.02 -5.42 10.98
C VAL A 337 -19.57 -4.65 12.23
N ASP A 338 -19.12 -5.42 13.23
CA ASP A 338 -18.34 -4.94 14.37
C ASP A 338 -16.85 -4.92 13.98
N TYR A 339 -16.31 -3.73 13.71
CA TYR A 339 -14.92 -3.55 13.30
C TYR A 339 -13.89 -3.81 14.42
N LEU A 340 -14.30 -4.04 15.68
CA LEU A 340 -13.37 -4.49 16.71
C LEU A 340 -13.26 -6.03 16.77
N ARG A 341 -14.27 -6.76 16.28
CA ARG A 341 -14.33 -8.23 16.30
C ARG A 341 -14.40 -8.88 14.91
N TRP A 342 -14.18 -8.13 13.83
CA TRP A 342 -14.28 -8.65 12.46
C TRP A 342 -13.42 -9.91 12.24
N ARG A 343 -12.26 -10.02 12.91
CA ARG A 343 -11.36 -11.19 12.84
C ARG A 343 -12.04 -12.47 13.33
N GLU A 344 -12.75 -12.38 14.45
CA GLU A 344 -13.51 -13.48 15.06
C GLU A 344 -14.70 -13.85 14.15
N ILE A 345 -15.44 -12.85 13.68
CA ILE A 345 -16.61 -13.01 12.80
C ILE A 345 -16.19 -13.70 11.48
N THR A 346 -15.12 -13.24 10.83
CA THR A 346 -14.63 -13.84 9.58
C THR A 346 -14.03 -15.24 9.80
N ALA A 347 -13.42 -15.51 10.97
CA ALA A 347 -12.97 -16.86 11.31
C ALA A 347 -14.16 -17.83 11.46
N GLN A 348 -15.20 -17.44 12.19
CA GLN A 348 -16.45 -18.21 12.35
C GLN A 348 -17.16 -18.44 11.02
N GLN A 349 -17.24 -17.41 10.16
CA GLN A 349 -17.80 -17.53 8.81
C GLN A 349 -17.00 -18.51 7.94
N ARG A 350 -15.66 -18.43 7.97
CA ARG A 350 -14.79 -19.37 7.26
C ARG A 350 -14.95 -20.80 7.78
N GLU A 351 -15.06 -20.98 9.08
CA GLU A 351 -15.28 -22.30 9.69
C GLU A 351 -16.64 -22.90 9.32
N ALA A 352 -17.71 -22.10 9.34
CA ALA A 352 -19.04 -22.53 8.90
C ALA A 352 -19.04 -22.98 7.42
N VAL A 353 -18.37 -22.23 6.55
CA VAL A 353 -18.17 -22.61 5.13
C VAL A 353 -17.34 -23.90 5.01
N LEU A 354 -16.23 -24.03 5.74
CA LEU A 354 -15.41 -25.24 5.73
C LEU A 354 -16.17 -26.47 6.25
N ASN A 355 -17.03 -26.32 7.25
CA ASN A 355 -17.90 -27.39 7.73
C ASN A 355 -18.92 -27.81 6.67
N LYS A 356 -19.55 -26.85 5.97
CA LYS A 356 -20.45 -27.16 4.84
C LYS A 356 -19.72 -27.79 3.64
N ILE A 357 -18.43 -27.50 3.45
CA ILE A 357 -17.57 -28.17 2.47
C ILE A 357 -17.26 -29.61 2.92
N ARG A 358 -16.92 -29.84 4.20
CA ARG A 358 -16.64 -31.19 4.75
C ARG A 358 -17.82 -32.15 4.60
N GLU A 359 -19.05 -31.67 4.73
CA GLU A 359 -20.27 -32.47 4.45
C GLU A 359 -20.35 -33.02 3.02
N LYS A 360 -19.69 -32.38 2.04
CA LYS A 360 -19.81 -32.72 0.61
C LYS A 360 -18.50 -33.22 -0.01
N SER A 361 -17.35 -32.82 0.52
CA SER A 361 -16.04 -33.07 -0.06
C SER A 361 -15.19 -33.99 0.83
N ARG A 362 -14.69 -35.06 0.22
CA ARG A 362 -13.73 -36.01 0.83
C ARG A 362 -12.29 -35.47 0.91
N SER A 363 -11.99 -34.26 0.40
CA SER A 363 -10.64 -33.68 0.41
C SER A 363 -10.04 -33.42 1.81
N HIS A 364 -10.81 -33.67 2.88
CA HIS A 364 -10.34 -33.61 4.27
C HIS A 364 -9.98 -34.99 4.86
N ILE A 365 -10.20 -36.07 4.11
CA ILE A 365 -9.83 -37.44 4.49
C ILE A 365 -8.37 -37.66 4.13
N VAL A 366 -7.55 -38.04 5.12
CA VAL A 366 -6.17 -38.47 4.90
C VAL A 366 -6.17 -39.98 4.69
N TYR A 367 -5.85 -40.41 3.47
CA TYR A 367 -5.68 -41.81 3.13
C TYR A 367 -4.25 -42.28 3.50
N PRO A 368 -4.03 -43.58 3.80
CA PRO A 368 -2.69 -44.12 4.00
C PRO A 368 -1.78 -43.89 2.79
N GLY A 369 -0.46 -43.82 3.03
CA GLY A 369 0.53 -43.83 1.95
C GLY A 369 0.40 -45.08 1.08
N LEU A 370 0.62 -44.95 -0.22
CA LEU A 370 0.50 -46.06 -1.16
C LEU A 370 1.59 -47.12 -0.86
N PRO A 371 1.24 -48.40 -0.63
CA PRO A 371 2.21 -49.47 -0.37
C PRO A 371 3.37 -49.51 -1.38
N GLN A 372 3.05 -49.25 -2.65
CA GLN A 372 3.95 -49.26 -3.81
C GLN A 372 5.13 -48.28 -3.74
N PHE A 373 5.10 -47.30 -2.82
CA PHE A 373 6.12 -46.26 -2.67
C PHE A 373 6.78 -46.24 -1.28
N HIS A 374 6.70 -47.33 -0.52
CA HIS A 374 7.42 -47.45 0.75
C HIS A 374 8.90 -47.78 0.54
N ASN A 375 9.76 -47.34 1.47
CA ASN A 375 11.21 -47.59 1.42
C ASN A 375 11.52 -49.09 1.30
N GLY A 376 12.41 -49.44 0.37
CA GLY A 376 12.80 -50.83 0.09
C GLY A 376 12.00 -51.54 -1.01
N GLN A 377 11.04 -50.86 -1.66
CA GLN A 377 10.42 -51.37 -2.89
C GLN A 377 11.22 -51.01 -4.15
N ALA A 378 10.94 -51.68 -5.26
CA ALA A 378 11.68 -51.53 -6.51
C ALA A 378 11.47 -50.15 -7.15
N GLU A 379 12.54 -49.56 -7.69
CA GLU A 379 12.46 -48.31 -8.44
C GLU A 379 11.66 -48.48 -9.74
N GLY A 380 10.93 -47.45 -10.15
CA GLY A 380 10.18 -47.43 -11.41
C GLY A 380 8.77 -48.03 -11.37
N VAL A 381 8.27 -48.48 -10.21
CA VAL A 381 6.87 -48.92 -10.06
C VAL A 381 5.91 -47.79 -10.45
N LYS A 382 4.91 -48.10 -11.29
CA LYS A 382 3.82 -47.19 -11.69
C LYS A 382 2.49 -47.73 -11.17
N VAL A 383 1.64 -46.84 -10.69
CA VAL A 383 0.28 -47.12 -10.22
C VAL A 383 -0.71 -46.43 -11.15
N ASP A 384 -1.78 -47.10 -11.59
CA ASP A 384 -2.86 -46.43 -12.34
C ASP A 384 -3.57 -45.45 -11.38
N PRO A 385 -3.77 -44.17 -11.76
CA PRO A 385 -4.56 -43.21 -10.97
C PRO A 385 -5.92 -43.75 -10.48
N LYS A 386 -6.56 -44.67 -11.21
CA LYS A 386 -7.81 -45.35 -10.81
C LYS A 386 -7.69 -46.21 -9.55
N ASP A 387 -6.50 -46.73 -9.25
CA ASP A 387 -6.27 -47.61 -8.10
C ASP A 387 -5.99 -46.82 -6.81
N VAL A 388 -5.66 -45.53 -6.92
CA VAL A 388 -5.43 -44.63 -5.78
C VAL A 388 -6.77 -44.35 -5.07
N PRO A 389 -6.99 -44.81 -3.82
CA PRO A 389 -8.34 -44.83 -3.23
C PRO A 389 -9.01 -43.45 -3.15
N GLY A 390 -8.30 -42.43 -2.67
CA GLY A 390 -8.83 -41.06 -2.57
C GLY A 390 -9.09 -40.39 -3.92
N LEU A 391 -8.38 -40.80 -4.99
CA LEU A 391 -8.60 -40.26 -6.33
C LEU A 391 -9.83 -40.92 -6.96
N ARG A 392 -9.95 -42.25 -6.86
CA ARG A 392 -11.14 -43.02 -7.25
C ARG A 392 -12.41 -42.52 -6.54
N GLU A 393 -12.32 -42.28 -5.23
CA GLU A 393 -13.44 -41.76 -4.42
C GLU A 393 -13.78 -40.28 -4.68
N SER A 394 -12.90 -39.52 -5.34
CA SER A 394 -13.18 -38.14 -5.75
C SER A 394 -14.05 -38.04 -7.00
N GLY A 395 -14.32 -39.15 -7.70
CA GLY A 395 -15.01 -39.18 -8.99
C GLY A 395 -14.08 -38.83 -10.17
N TRP A 396 -12.78 -39.01 -10.02
CA TRP A 396 -11.79 -38.72 -11.06
C TRP A 396 -11.98 -39.58 -12.32
N THR A 397 -11.81 -38.97 -13.50
CA THR A 397 -11.77 -39.65 -14.80
C THR A 397 -10.49 -39.30 -15.58
N PRO A 398 -10.06 -40.14 -16.54
CA PRO A 398 -8.89 -39.83 -17.39
C PRO A 398 -8.98 -38.49 -18.13
N ASP A 399 -10.17 -38.03 -18.50
CA ASP A 399 -10.40 -36.75 -19.19
C ASP A 399 -10.08 -35.52 -18.30
N MET A 400 -9.96 -35.73 -16.99
CA MET A 400 -9.48 -34.72 -16.04
C MET A 400 -7.95 -34.56 -16.07
N GLN A 401 -7.20 -35.42 -16.79
CA GLN A 401 -5.79 -35.19 -17.11
C GLN A 401 -5.58 -34.47 -18.44
N THR A 402 -6.47 -34.64 -19.42
CA THR A 402 -6.40 -33.95 -20.72
C THR A 402 -6.94 -32.52 -20.63
N THR A 403 -7.83 -32.25 -19.67
CA THR A 403 -8.18 -30.89 -19.27
C THR A 403 -6.96 -30.21 -18.64
N PRO A 404 -6.41 -29.11 -19.20
CA PRO A 404 -5.26 -28.43 -18.61
C PRO A 404 -5.62 -27.83 -17.25
N LEU A 405 -5.01 -28.35 -16.18
CA LEU A 405 -5.19 -27.80 -14.83
C LEU A 405 -4.61 -26.38 -14.78
N ARG A 406 -5.47 -25.36 -14.88
CA ARG A 406 -5.12 -23.96 -14.57
C ARG A 406 -4.55 -23.91 -13.15
N PRO A 407 -3.24 -23.63 -12.95
CA PRO A 407 -2.60 -23.86 -11.66
C PRO A 407 -3.15 -22.97 -10.53
N THR A 408 -2.85 -23.39 -9.30
CA THR A 408 -2.94 -22.56 -8.10
C THR A 408 -2.01 -21.34 -8.14
N GLY A 409 -1.07 -21.31 -9.10
CA GLY A 409 -0.20 -20.18 -9.45
C GLY A 409 -0.93 -18.86 -9.75
N ARG A 410 -2.22 -18.90 -10.12
CA ARG A 410 -3.02 -17.69 -10.41
C ARG A 410 -2.99 -16.61 -9.32
N ASN A 411 -2.78 -16.99 -8.05
CA ASN A 411 -2.60 -16.04 -6.94
C ASN A 411 -1.17 -15.44 -6.88
N ALA A 412 -0.15 -16.20 -7.28
CA ALA A 412 1.24 -15.75 -7.32
C ALA A 412 1.51 -14.90 -8.58
N GLU A 413 1.05 -15.35 -9.75
CA GLU A 413 1.01 -14.59 -11.01
C GLU A 413 0.32 -13.24 -10.79
N ARG A 414 -0.88 -13.24 -10.18
CA ARG A 414 -1.60 -12.02 -9.85
C ARG A 414 -0.83 -11.12 -8.87
N ALA A 415 -0.24 -11.67 -7.81
CA ALA A 415 0.56 -10.88 -6.87
C ALA A 415 1.83 -10.29 -7.51
N ALA A 416 2.42 -10.98 -8.50
CA ALA A 416 3.54 -10.48 -9.28
C ALA A 416 3.12 -9.36 -10.24
N MET A 417 1.97 -9.49 -10.92
CA MET A 417 1.37 -8.42 -11.73
C MET A 417 0.99 -7.20 -10.87
N GLU A 418 0.37 -7.41 -9.70
CA GLU A 418 0.04 -6.35 -8.74
C GLU A 418 1.29 -5.62 -8.23
N LYS A 419 2.39 -6.35 -7.98
CA LYS A 419 3.66 -5.75 -7.60
C LYS A 419 4.30 -4.98 -8.76
N LEU A 420 4.43 -5.59 -9.94
CA LEU A 420 5.01 -4.94 -11.12
C LEU A 420 4.26 -3.65 -11.47
N LEU A 421 2.93 -3.67 -11.47
CA LEU A 421 2.13 -2.48 -11.74
C LEU A 421 2.34 -1.39 -10.68
N SER A 422 2.40 -1.76 -9.40
CA SER A 422 2.69 -0.82 -8.30
C SER A 422 4.09 -0.21 -8.43
N ASP A 423 5.09 -0.99 -8.85
CA ASP A 423 6.45 -0.50 -9.06
C ASP A 423 6.49 0.47 -10.26
N LEU A 424 5.83 0.14 -11.38
CA LEU A 424 5.70 1.02 -12.54
C LEU A 424 5.01 2.34 -12.18
N GLN A 425 3.87 2.30 -11.50
CA GLN A 425 3.16 3.51 -11.03
C GLN A 425 4.00 4.36 -10.07
N SER A 426 4.94 3.75 -9.32
CA SER A 426 5.81 4.46 -8.37
C SER A 426 7.05 5.11 -9.01
N HIS A 427 7.39 4.73 -10.25
CA HIS A 427 8.64 5.13 -10.90
C HIS A 427 8.59 6.58 -11.39
N SER A 428 9.69 7.33 -11.24
CA SER A 428 9.73 8.77 -11.55
C SER A 428 9.41 9.10 -13.01
N ALA A 429 9.78 8.23 -13.95
CA ALA A 429 9.47 8.40 -15.37
C ALA A 429 8.00 8.09 -15.73
N ALA A 430 7.17 7.59 -14.82
CA ALA A 430 5.81 7.11 -15.12
C ALA A 430 4.73 8.21 -15.15
N TRP A 431 5.08 9.46 -14.90
CA TRP A 431 4.13 10.58 -14.82
C TRP A 431 3.19 10.74 -16.03
N PRO A 432 3.57 10.52 -17.32
CA PRO A 432 2.65 10.71 -18.44
C PRO A 432 1.78 9.48 -18.73
N PHE A 433 1.93 8.39 -17.95
CA PHE A 433 1.22 7.12 -18.15
C PHE A 433 0.30 6.78 -16.97
N GLN A 434 0.14 7.67 -15.98
CA GLN A 434 -0.66 7.42 -14.77
C GLN A 434 -2.17 7.34 -15.02
N ALA A 435 -2.64 7.92 -16.13
CA ALA A 435 -4.06 8.08 -16.49
C ALA A 435 -4.19 8.15 -18.03
N PRO A 436 -5.41 8.01 -18.60
CA PRO A 436 -5.65 8.27 -20.02
C PRO A 436 -5.28 9.71 -20.41
N VAL A 437 -4.87 9.91 -21.66
CA VAL A 437 -4.66 11.23 -22.27
C VAL A 437 -5.99 11.98 -22.37
N ASP A 438 -6.07 13.25 -21.97
CA ASP A 438 -7.32 14.01 -22.11
C ASP A 438 -7.51 14.48 -23.57
N PRO A 439 -8.60 14.11 -24.27
CA PRO A 439 -8.88 14.56 -25.63
C PRO A 439 -9.14 16.07 -25.76
N GLN A 440 -9.26 16.80 -24.65
CA GLN A 440 -9.31 18.28 -24.65
C GLN A 440 -7.92 18.91 -24.62
N GLU A 441 -6.91 18.20 -24.10
CA GLU A 441 -5.51 18.66 -24.09
C GLU A 441 -4.76 18.20 -25.35
N VAL A 442 -5.06 17.00 -25.85
CA VAL A 442 -4.42 16.41 -27.03
C VAL A 442 -5.48 15.87 -28.00
N ALA A 443 -6.02 16.77 -28.83
CA ALA A 443 -7.23 16.53 -29.63
C ALA A 443 -7.09 15.41 -30.68
N ASP A 444 -5.92 15.30 -31.31
CA ASP A 444 -5.61 14.33 -32.37
C ASP A 444 -5.07 12.98 -31.86
N TYR A 445 -4.85 12.83 -30.56
CA TYR A 445 -4.32 11.59 -29.97
C TYR A 445 -5.12 10.35 -30.33
N TYR A 446 -6.44 10.45 -30.27
CA TYR A 446 -7.36 9.32 -30.52
C TYR A 446 -7.63 9.06 -32.01
N ASP A 447 -7.27 9.98 -32.90
CA ASP A 447 -7.26 9.74 -34.35
C ASP A 447 -6.00 8.97 -34.79
N VAL A 448 -4.89 9.14 -34.06
CA VAL A 448 -3.59 8.46 -34.30
C VAL A 448 -3.49 7.13 -33.55
N ILE A 449 -3.94 7.05 -32.30
CA ILE A 449 -3.78 5.90 -31.41
C ILE A 449 -5.10 5.12 -31.29
N ALA A 450 -5.23 4.07 -32.10
CA ALA A 450 -6.43 3.24 -32.16
C ALA A 450 -6.72 2.42 -30.89
N HIS A 451 -5.69 2.10 -30.09
CA HIS A 451 -5.80 1.24 -28.89
C HIS A 451 -5.11 1.90 -27.68
N PRO A 452 -5.70 2.96 -27.10
CA PRO A 452 -5.13 3.69 -25.96
C PRO A 452 -5.02 2.80 -24.72
N MET A 453 -3.95 2.99 -23.93
CA MET A 453 -3.69 2.27 -22.68
C MET A 453 -2.89 3.12 -21.70
N ASP A 454 -3.12 2.92 -20.41
CA ASP A 454 -2.47 3.65 -19.31
C ASP A 454 -2.44 2.81 -18.01
N LEU A 455 -1.62 3.21 -17.03
CA LEU A 455 -1.39 2.46 -15.79
C LEU A 455 -2.61 2.42 -14.85
N SER A 456 -3.61 3.30 -14.99
CA SER A 456 -4.86 3.25 -14.22
C SER A 456 -5.91 2.35 -14.89
N THR A 457 -6.00 2.34 -16.23
CA THR A 457 -6.78 1.35 -16.98
C THR A 457 -6.23 -0.06 -16.72
N MET A 458 -4.90 -0.21 -16.72
CA MET A 458 -4.26 -1.46 -16.32
C MET A 458 -4.60 -1.88 -14.89
N GLU A 459 -4.62 -0.94 -13.94
CA GLU A 459 -5.01 -1.21 -12.54
C GLU A 459 -6.46 -1.65 -12.45
N HIS A 460 -7.37 -0.98 -13.17
CA HIS A 460 -8.78 -1.37 -13.21
C HIS A 460 -8.97 -2.77 -13.82
N LYS A 461 -8.31 -3.09 -14.94
CA LYS A 461 -8.34 -4.43 -15.55
C LYS A 461 -7.78 -5.51 -14.60
N LEU A 462 -6.79 -5.17 -13.77
CA LEU A 462 -6.24 -6.10 -12.78
C LEU A 462 -7.16 -6.26 -11.56
N ASP A 463 -7.62 -5.17 -10.93
CA ASP A 463 -8.54 -5.19 -9.78
C ASP A 463 -9.86 -5.90 -10.12
N THR A 464 -10.39 -5.73 -11.34
CA THR A 464 -11.61 -6.42 -11.84
C THR A 464 -11.36 -7.80 -12.46
N ASN A 465 -10.11 -8.28 -12.48
CA ASN A 465 -9.70 -9.60 -12.98
C ASN A 465 -10.06 -9.85 -14.47
N GLN A 466 -9.85 -8.85 -15.32
CA GLN A 466 -10.05 -8.94 -16.78
C GLN A 466 -8.88 -9.63 -17.51
N TYR A 467 -7.69 -9.68 -16.92
CA TYR A 467 -6.55 -10.40 -17.51
C TYR A 467 -6.73 -11.93 -17.39
N PRO A 468 -6.70 -12.70 -18.51
CA PRO A 468 -6.83 -14.15 -18.50
C PRO A 468 -5.53 -14.89 -18.11
N ASP A 469 -4.39 -14.22 -18.28
CA ASP A 469 -3.02 -14.70 -18.12
C ASP A 469 -2.03 -13.51 -17.98
N VAL A 470 -0.75 -13.79 -17.79
CA VAL A 470 0.33 -12.80 -17.66
C VAL A 470 0.69 -12.14 -19.00
N ASP A 471 0.55 -12.85 -20.13
CA ASP A 471 0.88 -12.28 -21.44
C ASP A 471 0.00 -11.07 -21.75
N ALA A 472 -1.31 -11.20 -21.53
CA ALA A 472 -2.26 -10.11 -21.75
C ALA A 472 -2.00 -8.86 -20.88
N PHE A 473 -1.42 -9.04 -19.69
CA PHE A 473 -0.98 -7.92 -18.84
C PHE A 473 0.32 -7.29 -19.38
N LEU A 474 1.26 -8.09 -19.86
CA LEU A 474 2.52 -7.61 -20.45
C LEU A 474 2.32 -7.00 -21.84
N ASP A 475 1.27 -7.37 -22.57
CA ASP A 475 0.87 -6.76 -23.83
C ASP A 475 0.26 -5.37 -23.60
N ASP A 476 -0.67 -5.21 -22.65
CA ASP A 476 -1.15 -3.89 -22.19
C ASP A 476 0.00 -2.99 -21.70
N ALA A 477 0.92 -3.53 -20.91
CA ALA A 477 2.08 -2.77 -20.40
C ALA A 477 3.01 -2.29 -21.53
N GLN A 478 3.23 -3.15 -22.53
CA GLN A 478 4.03 -2.82 -23.71
C GLN A 478 3.33 -1.77 -24.61
N LEU A 479 2.01 -1.89 -24.76
CA LEU A 479 1.17 -0.99 -25.55
C LEU A 479 1.22 0.46 -25.06
N ILE A 480 1.39 0.71 -23.75
CA ILE A 480 1.64 2.07 -23.20
C ILE A 480 2.88 2.70 -23.86
N PHE A 481 3.98 1.95 -23.94
CA PHE A 481 5.24 2.44 -24.49
C PHE A 481 5.17 2.57 -26.00
N ASP A 482 4.58 1.60 -26.69
CA ASP A 482 4.52 1.59 -28.14
C ASP A 482 3.57 2.67 -28.67
N ASN A 483 2.40 2.90 -28.03
CA ASN A 483 1.56 4.07 -28.30
C ASN A 483 2.31 5.38 -28.07
N CYS A 484 3.06 5.49 -26.96
CA CYS A 484 3.84 6.69 -26.67
C CYS A 484 4.86 6.97 -27.79
N ARG A 485 5.55 5.93 -28.29
CA ARG A 485 6.53 6.05 -29.39
C ARG A 485 5.90 6.25 -30.77
N THR A 486 4.69 5.73 -30.99
CA THR A 486 3.92 6.01 -32.22
C THR A 486 3.47 7.47 -32.29
N TYR A 487 3.15 8.08 -31.15
CA TYR A 487 2.68 9.47 -31.09
C TYR A 487 3.79 10.51 -30.94
N ASN A 488 4.83 10.23 -30.15
CA ASN A 488 5.83 11.22 -29.73
C ASN A 488 7.21 10.94 -30.38
N PRO A 489 7.82 11.92 -31.08
CA PRO A 489 9.18 11.82 -31.60
C PRO A 489 10.27 11.50 -30.55
N GLU A 490 11.40 10.94 -31.01
CA GLU A 490 12.40 10.33 -30.13
C GLU A 490 13.10 11.29 -29.13
N ASP A 491 13.18 12.56 -29.51
CA ASP A 491 13.77 13.65 -28.73
C ASP A 491 12.88 14.13 -27.58
N THR A 492 11.58 13.83 -27.63
CA THR A 492 10.61 14.27 -26.61
C THR A 492 10.88 13.69 -25.22
N VAL A 493 10.45 14.42 -24.19
CA VAL A 493 10.45 13.92 -22.80
C VAL A 493 9.58 12.67 -22.63
N TYR A 494 8.51 12.53 -23.42
CA TYR A 494 7.59 11.39 -23.41
C TYR A 494 8.24 10.11 -23.94
N HIS A 495 8.91 10.18 -25.09
CA HIS A 495 9.63 9.04 -25.68
C HIS A 495 10.79 8.57 -24.78
N LYS A 496 11.54 9.54 -24.21
CA LYS A 496 12.59 9.29 -23.22
C LYS A 496 12.04 8.69 -21.92
N SER A 497 10.84 9.10 -21.49
CA SER A 497 10.10 8.54 -20.35
C SER A 497 9.68 7.08 -20.60
N ALA A 498 9.06 6.79 -21.75
CA ALA A 498 8.65 5.44 -22.15
C ALA A 498 9.85 4.48 -22.14
N THR A 499 10.93 4.85 -22.82
CA THR A 499 12.15 4.03 -22.90
C THR A 499 12.78 3.76 -21.53
N LYS A 500 12.77 4.74 -20.61
CA LYS A 500 13.23 4.55 -19.22
C LYS A 500 12.32 3.58 -18.44
N LEU A 501 11.00 3.75 -18.54
CA LEU A 501 10.04 2.93 -17.78
C LEU A 501 9.94 1.49 -18.32
N GLU A 502 10.02 1.31 -19.64
CA GLU A 502 10.05 0.00 -20.30
C GLU A 502 11.31 -0.80 -19.93
N LYS A 503 12.48 -0.15 -19.83
CA LYS A 503 13.69 -0.77 -19.29
C LYS A 503 13.49 -1.22 -17.84
N TYR A 504 12.95 -0.35 -16.99
CA TYR A 504 12.65 -0.66 -15.59
C TYR A 504 11.64 -1.81 -15.45
N MET A 505 10.63 -1.87 -16.33
CA MET A 505 9.70 -3.01 -16.43
C MET A 505 10.46 -4.31 -16.69
N ARG A 506 11.33 -4.36 -17.71
CA ARG A 506 12.11 -5.55 -18.08
C ARG A 506 13.09 -5.98 -16.99
N GLU A 507 13.53 -5.08 -16.11
CA GLU A 507 14.32 -5.41 -14.91
C GLU A 507 13.45 -6.03 -13.81
N ARG A 508 12.31 -5.39 -13.46
CA ARG A 508 11.37 -5.89 -12.43
C ARG A 508 10.72 -7.22 -12.83
N MET A 509 10.42 -7.44 -14.11
CA MET A 509 9.89 -8.72 -14.62
C MET A 509 10.78 -9.91 -14.26
N LYS A 510 12.10 -9.77 -14.41
CA LYS A 510 13.07 -10.82 -14.04
C LYS A 510 13.12 -11.08 -12.54
N GLU A 511 12.99 -10.03 -11.73
CA GLU A 511 12.91 -10.12 -10.27
C GLU A 511 11.65 -10.89 -9.80
N TYR A 512 10.57 -10.87 -10.59
CA TYR A 512 9.28 -11.49 -10.25
C TYR A 512 8.94 -12.77 -11.03
N GLY A 513 9.88 -13.29 -11.84
CA GLY A 513 9.66 -14.49 -12.65
C GLY A 513 8.54 -14.33 -13.69
N LEU A 514 8.28 -13.09 -14.12
CA LEU A 514 7.27 -12.75 -15.13
C LEU A 514 7.87 -12.91 -16.52
N GLU A 515 7.86 -14.14 -17.01
CA GLU A 515 8.26 -14.47 -18.39
C GLU A 515 7.02 -14.55 -19.30
N ARG A 516 7.17 -14.15 -20.57
CA ARG A 516 6.12 -14.32 -21.59
C ARG A 516 6.02 -15.80 -21.97
N SER A 517 4.80 -16.30 -22.13
CA SER A 517 4.59 -17.69 -22.55
C SER A 517 5.20 -17.92 -23.93
N SER A 518 6.09 -18.90 -24.06
CA SER A 518 6.67 -19.32 -25.33
C SER A 518 5.63 -20.08 -26.18
N LYS A 519 4.67 -19.32 -26.73
CA LYS A 519 3.66 -19.77 -27.69
C LYS A 519 4.38 -20.30 -28.93
N ILE A 520 4.59 -21.62 -28.95
CA ILE A 520 5.14 -22.37 -30.08
C ILE A 520 4.33 -22.00 -31.32
N LYS A 521 5.01 -21.46 -32.35
CA LYS A 521 4.43 -21.34 -33.68
C LYS A 521 3.97 -22.71 -34.13
N ARG A 522 2.66 -22.87 -34.31
CA ARG A 522 2.15 -23.86 -35.26
C ARG A 522 2.31 -23.20 -36.62
N GLU A 523 3.24 -23.71 -37.40
CA GLU A 523 3.32 -23.42 -38.82
C GLU A 523 2.37 -24.45 -39.49
N ASP A 524 1.47 -23.96 -40.35
CA ASP A 524 0.44 -24.74 -41.04
C ASP A 524 0.99 -25.41 -42.33
#